data_AF-E9HQE4-F1
#
_entry.id   AF-E9HQE4-F1
#
_cell.length_a   1.000
_cell.length_b   1.000
_cell.length_c   1.000
_cell.angle_alpha   90.00
_cell.angle_beta   90.00
_cell.angle_gamma   90.00
#
_symmetry.space_group_name_H-M   'P 1'
#
loop_
_entity.id
_entity.type
_entity.pdbx_description
1 polymer ?
#
loop_
_entity_poly.entity_id
_entity_poly.type
_entity_poly.pdbx_seq_one_letter_code
_entity_poly.pdbx_strand_id
1 'polypeptide(L)'
;MEPPKRKSFPYLSERNSATSRKEIDGSRMHEFHDQYQEQPHLIDSHLDGLLTKIINIIREEVLDYEVKHVAFRCHYFISKVRGYKVVARHLPHETADLEPLLHYLENQDPGVQLKWETHYGLLLWLSIVVKIPFHLQRFDTSTSKPIMERILNVC
;
A
#
# COMPACT_ATOMS: atom_id res chain seq x y z
N MET A 1 -15.91 31.49 51.55
CA MET A 1 -15.60 31.75 50.13
C MET A 1 -14.54 30.74 49.71
N GLU A 2 -14.95 29.60 49.15
CA GLU A 2 -14.04 28.63 48.55
C GLU A 2 -13.78 29.01 47.07
N PRO A 3 -12.54 28.93 46.56
CA PRO A 3 -12.27 28.94 45.13
C PRO A 3 -12.36 27.52 44.52
N PRO A 4 -12.63 27.40 43.20
CA PRO A 4 -13.29 26.23 42.62
C PRO A 4 -12.34 25.05 42.31
N LYS A 5 -12.87 23.84 42.48
CA LYS A 5 -12.26 22.56 42.11
C LYS A 5 -11.94 22.52 40.62
N ARG A 6 -10.66 22.39 40.25
CA ARG A 6 -10.23 22.01 38.88
C ARG A 6 -10.80 20.64 38.56
N LYS A 7 -11.74 20.56 37.61
CA LYS A 7 -12.18 19.31 37.01
C LYS A 7 -11.00 18.67 36.29
N SER A 8 -10.68 17.42 36.63
CA SER A 8 -9.74 16.59 35.88
C SER A 8 -10.31 16.34 34.49
N PHE A 9 -9.55 16.70 33.44
CA PHE A 9 -9.85 16.32 32.07
C PHE A 9 -9.35 14.88 31.84
N PRO A 10 -10.21 13.89 31.49
CA PRO A 10 -9.78 12.49 31.29
C PRO A 10 -9.06 12.21 29.96
N TYR A 11 -8.75 13.22 29.14
CA TYR A 11 -8.46 13.02 27.71
C TYR A 11 -6.98 12.80 27.34
N LEU A 12 -6.12 12.46 28.31
CA LEU A 12 -4.66 12.39 28.10
C LEU A 12 -4.04 11.00 28.35
N SER A 13 -4.79 9.98 28.76
CA SER A 13 -4.23 8.64 29.03
C SER A 13 -4.35 7.65 27.87
N GLU A 14 -5.20 7.88 26.87
CA GLU A 14 -5.45 6.91 25.79
C GLU A 14 -4.60 7.13 24.53
N ARG A 15 -3.84 8.23 24.45
CA ARG A 15 -3.04 8.57 23.25
C ARG A 15 -1.66 7.90 23.20
N ASN A 16 -1.21 7.28 24.29
CA ASN A 16 0.16 6.75 24.39
C ASN A 16 0.28 5.27 23.96
N SER A 17 -0.81 4.50 23.89
CA SER A 17 -0.77 3.07 23.55
C SER A 17 -0.82 2.82 22.03
N ALA A 18 -1.64 3.58 21.29
CA ALA A 18 -1.75 3.45 19.84
C ALA A 18 -0.54 4.04 19.08
N THR A 19 0.02 5.14 19.60
CA THR A 19 1.19 5.82 19.03
C THR A 19 2.46 4.96 19.22
N SER A 20 2.62 4.35 20.39
CA SER A 20 3.73 3.44 20.67
C SER A 20 3.68 2.17 19.80
N ARG A 21 2.50 1.61 19.55
CA ARG A 21 2.35 0.41 18.69
C ARG A 21 2.65 0.69 17.21
N LYS A 22 2.37 1.91 16.72
CA LYS A 22 2.71 2.33 15.34
C LYS A 22 4.21 2.63 15.17
N GLU A 23 4.85 3.23 16.15
CA GLU A 23 6.29 3.52 16.13
C GLU A 23 7.15 2.25 16.21
N ILE A 24 6.77 1.28 17.05
CA ILE A 24 7.49 0.02 17.21
C ILE A 24 7.50 -0.82 15.92
N ASP A 25 6.46 -0.73 15.09
CA ASP A 25 6.35 -1.51 13.86
C ASP A 25 7.25 -0.95 12.74
N GLY A 26 7.38 0.38 12.64
CA GLY A 26 8.28 1.03 11.69
C GLY A 26 9.77 0.80 12.01
N SER A 27 10.16 0.94 13.29
CA SER A 27 11.55 0.75 13.72
C SER A 27 12.04 -0.68 13.53
N ARG A 28 11.21 -1.69 13.79
CA ARG A 28 11.56 -3.10 13.56
C ARG A 28 11.72 -3.43 12.08
N MET A 29 10.90 -2.81 11.22
CA MET A 29 11.04 -2.93 9.78
C MET A 29 12.38 -2.36 9.29
N HIS A 30 12.82 -1.25 9.89
CA HIS A 30 14.10 -0.61 9.59
C HIS A 30 15.30 -1.42 10.10
N GLU A 31 15.21 -2.05 11.26
CA GLU A 31 16.29 -2.95 11.74
C GLU A 31 16.42 -4.21 10.87
N PHE A 32 15.28 -4.77 10.43
CA PHE A 32 15.28 -5.84 9.42
C PHE A 32 15.83 -5.36 8.07
N HIS A 33 15.59 -4.10 7.69
CA HIS A 33 16.14 -3.48 6.47
C HIS A 33 17.66 -3.63 6.41
N ASP A 34 18.34 -3.18 7.45
CA ASP A 34 19.79 -3.05 7.44
C ASP A 34 20.45 -4.44 7.41
N GLN A 35 19.86 -5.43 8.08
CA GLN A 35 20.34 -6.82 8.04
C GLN A 35 20.16 -7.49 6.67
N TYR A 36 19.01 -7.27 6.00
CA TYR A 36 18.76 -7.85 4.67
C TYR A 36 19.47 -7.11 3.54
N GLN A 37 19.86 -5.85 3.73
CA GLN A 37 20.72 -5.16 2.76
C GLN A 37 22.13 -5.76 2.70
N GLU A 38 22.67 -6.26 3.81
CA GLU A 38 23.99 -6.89 3.81
C GLU A 38 24.01 -8.26 3.13
N GLN A 39 22.89 -9.00 3.19
CA GLN A 39 22.75 -10.35 2.59
C GLN A 39 21.41 -10.54 1.87
N PRO A 40 21.19 -9.87 0.73
CA PRO A 40 19.91 -9.87 0.03
C PRO A 40 19.50 -11.23 -0.53
N HIS A 41 20.45 -12.18 -0.67
CA HIS A 41 20.19 -13.52 -1.20
C HIS A 41 19.41 -14.44 -0.23
N LEU A 42 19.36 -14.10 1.06
CA LEU A 42 18.64 -14.89 2.07
C LEU A 42 17.12 -14.79 1.93
N ILE A 43 16.61 -13.71 1.34
CA ILE A 43 15.16 -13.53 1.13
C ILE A 43 14.67 -14.21 -0.16
N ASP A 44 15.58 -14.56 -1.08
CA ASP A 44 15.26 -15.14 -2.40
C ASP A 44 14.41 -16.40 -2.30
N SER A 45 14.73 -17.29 -1.36
CA SER A 45 14.00 -18.54 -1.16
C SER A 45 12.57 -18.36 -0.66
N HIS A 46 12.26 -17.21 -0.05
CA HIS A 46 10.96 -16.90 0.53
C HIS A 46 10.20 -15.80 -0.22
N LEU A 47 10.86 -15.17 -1.20
CA LEU A 47 10.36 -13.98 -1.86
C LEU A 47 9.03 -14.22 -2.56
N ASP A 48 8.94 -15.31 -3.32
CA ASP A 48 7.75 -15.69 -4.07
C ASP A 48 6.55 -15.83 -3.12
N GLY A 49 6.68 -16.69 -2.10
CA GLY A 49 5.61 -16.91 -1.12
C GLY A 49 5.23 -15.67 -0.30
N LEU A 50 6.19 -14.76 -0.03
CA LEU A 50 5.90 -13.49 0.64
C LEU A 50 5.12 -12.55 -0.27
N LEU A 51 5.55 -12.37 -1.52
CA LEU A 51 4.89 -11.51 -2.49
C LEU A 51 3.48 -12.03 -2.83
N THR A 52 3.30 -13.35 -3.00
CA THR A 52 1.97 -13.94 -3.20
C THR A 52 1.02 -13.62 -2.05
N LYS A 53 1.48 -13.75 -0.80
CA LYS A 53 0.66 -13.40 0.38
C LYS A 53 0.29 -11.92 0.41
N ILE A 54 1.24 -11.05 0.11
CA ILE A 54 1.03 -9.59 0.05
C ILE A 54 0.01 -9.25 -1.03
N ILE A 55 0.15 -9.81 -2.23
CA ILE A 55 -0.78 -9.61 -3.35
C ILE A 55 -2.19 -10.06 -2.97
N ASN A 56 -2.33 -11.23 -2.36
CA ASN A 56 -3.64 -11.73 -1.92
C ASN A 56 -4.30 -10.81 -0.90
N ILE A 57 -3.54 -10.26 0.06
CA ILE A 57 -4.04 -9.26 1.02
C ILE A 57 -4.51 -7.99 0.30
N ILE A 58 -3.77 -7.53 -0.72
CA ILE A 58 -4.14 -6.31 -1.47
C ILE A 58 -5.42 -6.54 -2.28
N ARG A 59 -5.57 -7.71 -2.92
CA ARG A 59 -6.75 -8.07 -3.75
C ARG A 59 -8.01 -8.30 -2.92
N GLU A 60 -7.88 -8.66 -1.65
CA GLU A 60 -9.04 -8.96 -0.80
C GLU A 60 -9.86 -7.69 -0.52
N GLU A 61 -11.03 -7.56 -1.15
CA GLU A 61 -11.88 -6.36 -1.06
C GLU A 61 -12.37 -6.08 0.36
N VAL A 62 -12.61 -7.13 1.15
CA VAL A 62 -13.21 -7.06 2.48
C VAL A 62 -12.23 -6.54 3.55
N LEU A 63 -10.92 -6.51 3.26
CA LEU A 63 -9.91 -6.04 4.21
C LEU A 63 -9.88 -4.52 4.33
N ASP A 64 -9.69 -4.08 5.57
CA ASP A 64 -9.58 -2.67 5.93
C ASP A 64 -8.37 -1.99 5.28
N TYR A 65 -8.49 -0.68 5.06
CA TYR A 65 -7.47 0.17 4.44
C TYR A 65 -6.12 0.07 5.17
N GLU A 66 -6.13 0.03 6.51
CA GLU A 66 -4.90 -0.07 7.30
C GLU A 66 -4.15 -1.38 7.05
N VAL A 67 -4.87 -2.50 6.90
CA VAL A 67 -4.27 -3.82 6.62
C VAL A 67 -3.65 -3.84 5.23
N LYS A 68 -4.37 -3.33 4.23
CA LYS A 68 -3.86 -3.18 2.86
C LYS A 68 -2.63 -2.27 2.83
N HIS A 69 -2.64 -1.18 3.59
CA HIS A 69 -1.50 -0.28 3.67
C HIS A 69 -0.26 -0.97 4.25
N VAL A 70 -0.39 -1.77 5.31
CA VAL A 70 0.74 -2.56 5.84
C VAL A 70 1.29 -3.50 4.77
N ALA A 71 0.42 -4.16 3.99
CA ALA A 71 0.85 -4.99 2.87
C ALA A 71 1.60 -4.20 1.79
N PHE A 72 1.14 -2.99 1.45
CA PHE A 72 1.86 -2.08 0.54
C PHE A 72 3.21 -1.61 1.11
N ARG A 73 3.31 -1.39 2.41
CA ARG A 73 4.58 -1.05 3.07
C ARG A 73 5.56 -2.22 2.99
N CYS A 74 5.11 -3.45 3.21
CA CYS A 74 5.91 -4.67 2.99
C CYS A 74 6.35 -4.78 1.52
N HIS A 75 5.43 -4.57 0.58
CA HIS A 75 5.72 -4.60 -0.85
C HIS A 75 6.80 -3.58 -1.26
N TYR A 76 6.68 -2.35 -0.78
CA TYR A 76 7.66 -1.30 -1.00
C TYR A 76 9.03 -1.66 -0.41
N PHE A 77 9.04 -2.17 0.82
CA PHE A 77 10.26 -2.61 1.48
C PHE A 77 11.00 -3.68 0.66
N ILE A 78 10.30 -4.71 0.21
CA ILE A 78 10.88 -5.77 -0.63
C ILE A 78 11.42 -5.16 -1.95
N SER A 79 10.70 -4.18 -2.51
CA SER A 79 11.13 -3.46 -3.72
C SER A 79 12.42 -2.66 -3.49
N LYS A 80 12.65 -2.15 -2.28
CA LYS A 80 13.89 -1.46 -1.90
C LYS A 80 15.07 -2.41 -1.70
N VAL A 81 14.85 -3.56 -1.05
CA VAL A 81 15.92 -4.52 -0.76
C VAL A 81 16.36 -5.29 -2.02
N ARG A 82 15.41 -5.76 -2.84
CA ARG A 82 15.69 -6.62 -3.99
C ARG A 82 15.65 -5.91 -5.34
N GLY A 83 15.06 -4.72 -5.37
CA GLY A 83 14.84 -3.94 -6.59
C GLY A 83 13.46 -4.17 -7.19
N TYR A 84 12.85 -3.08 -7.67
CA TYR A 84 11.50 -3.08 -8.25
C TYR A 84 11.32 -4.08 -9.39
N LYS A 85 12.37 -4.37 -10.19
CA LYS A 85 12.28 -5.32 -11.31
C LYS A 85 12.00 -6.74 -10.85
N VAL A 86 12.50 -7.13 -9.68
CA VAL A 86 12.26 -8.46 -9.11
C VAL A 86 10.82 -8.53 -8.63
N VAL A 87 10.36 -7.52 -7.89
CA VAL A 87 8.98 -7.45 -7.40
C VAL A 87 7.96 -7.39 -8.54
N ALA A 88 8.21 -6.57 -9.55
CA ALA A 88 7.35 -6.42 -10.71
C ALA A 88 7.08 -7.75 -11.45
N ARG A 89 8.02 -8.70 -11.45
CA ARG A 89 7.83 -10.02 -12.08
C ARG A 89 6.82 -10.90 -11.35
N HIS A 90 6.57 -10.62 -10.07
CA HIS A 90 5.62 -11.36 -9.24
C HIS A 90 4.25 -10.69 -9.18
N LEU A 91 4.12 -9.45 -9.69
CA LEU A 91 2.85 -8.76 -9.74
C LEU A 91 1.96 -9.42 -10.81
N PRO A 92 0.65 -9.62 -10.53
CA PRO A 92 -0.28 -10.15 -11.51
C PRO A 92 -0.33 -9.28 -12.77
N HIS A 93 -0.22 -9.95 -13.92
CA HIS A 93 -0.37 -9.35 -15.24
C HIS A 93 -1.80 -9.56 -15.76
N GLU A 94 -2.80 -9.35 -14.92
CA GLU A 94 -4.20 -9.58 -15.26
C GLU A 94 -4.90 -8.25 -15.54
N THR A 95 -5.66 -8.19 -16.64
CA THR A 95 -6.46 -7.00 -16.95
C THR A 95 -7.65 -6.84 -16.00
N ALA A 96 -8.03 -7.89 -15.28
CA ALA A 96 -9.06 -7.86 -14.25
C ALA A 96 -8.69 -6.95 -13.08
N ASP A 97 -7.39 -6.76 -12.80
CA ASP A 97 -6.92 -5.92 -11.71
C ASP A 97 -6.89 -4.43 -12.09
N LEU A 98 -7.07 -4.07 -13.37
CA LEU A 98 -7.03 -2.67 -13.83
C LEU A 98 -8.10 -1.80 -13.16
N GLU A 99 -9.35 -2.26 -13.17
CA GLU A 99 -10.47 -1.49 -12.63
C GLU A 99 -10.39 -1.33 -11.10
N PRO A 100 -10.13 -2.39 -10.30
CA PRO A 100 -9.90 -2.25 -8.87
C PRO A 100 -8.73 -1.33 -8.53
N LEU A 101 -7.62 -1.40 -9.26
CA LEU A 101 -6.46 -0.53 -9.03
C LEU A 101 -6.78 0.94 -9.29
N LEU A 102 -7.45 1.25 -10.40
CA LEU A 102 -7.86 2.61 -10.72
C LEU A 102 -8.87 3.15 -9.72
N HIS A 103 -9.89 2.36 -9.39
CA HIS A 103 -10.86 2.73 -8.37
C HIS A 103 -10.17 3.01 -7.03
N TYR A 104 -9.17 2.22 -6.65
CA TYR A 104 -8.48 2.42 -5.39
C TYR A 104 -7.54 3.64 -5.41
N LEU A 105 -6.92 3.96 -6.54
CA LEU A 105 -6.15 5.20 -6.73
C LEU A 105 -7.04 6.45 -6.70
N GLU A 106 -8.21 6.40 -7.33
CA GLU A 106 -9.17 7.52 -7.40
C GLU A 106 -9.78 7.85 -6.03
N ASN A 107 -9.96 6.84 -5.17
CA ASN A 107 -10.56 7.01 -3.84
C ASN A 107 -9.53 7.24 -2.71
N GLN A 108 -8.26 7.49 -3.01
CA GLN A 108 -7.31 7.88 -1.98
C GLN A 108 -7.67 9.29 -1.48
N ASP A 109 -7.94 9.44 -0.18
CA ASP A 109 -8.27 10.72 0.45
C ASP A 109 -7.02 11.63 0.49
N PRO A 110 -7.02 12.80 -0.16
CA PRO A 110 -5.91 13.75 -0.11
C PRO A 110 -5.70 14.39 1.28
N GLY A 111 -6.69 14.30 2.18
CA GLY A 111 -6.63 14.87 3.53
C GLY A 111 -6.01 13.96 4.60
N VAL A 112 -6.08 12.64 4.41
CA VAL A 112 -5.50 11.65 5.33
C VAL A 112 -4.12 11.29 4.83
N GLN A 113 -3.10 12.02 5.32
CA GLN A 113 -1.68 11.69 5.28
C GLN A 113 -1.33 10.64 4.22
N LEU A 114 -1.34 11.07 2.96
CA LEU A 114 -1.22 10.22 1.77
C LEU A 114 -0.12 9.19 2.02
N LYS A 115 -0.51 7.93 2.23
CA LYS A 115 0.43 6.89 2.58
C LYS A 115 1.15 6.49 1.30
N TRP A 116 2.23 7.21 1.03
CA TRP A 116 2.96 7.18 -0.22
C TRP A 116 3.41 5.76 -0.62
N GLU A 117 3.59 4.83 0.33
CA GLU A 117 3.88 3.41 0.03
C GLU A 117 2.72 2.72 -0.68
N THR A 118 1.47 3.02 -0.29
CA THR A 118 0.27 2.54 -0.98
C THR A 118 0.23 3.10 -2.39
N HIS A 119 0.42 4.42 -2.53
CA HIS A 119 0.38 5.08 -3.83
C HIS A 119 1.49 4.55 -4.76
N TYR A 120 2.70 4.40 -4.25
CA TYR A 120 3.82 3.77 -4.96
C TYR A 120 3.49 2.36 -5.42
N GLY A 121 2.95 1.52 -4.53
CA GLY A 121 2.62 0.13 -4.85
C GLY A 121 1.54 0.02 -5.92
N LEU A 122 0.51 0.86 -5.83
CA LEU A 122 -0.56 0.92 -6.82
C LEU A 122 -0.07 1.40 -8.18
N LEU A 123 0.74 2.46 -8.22
CA LEU A 123 1.33 2.95 -9.48
C LEU A 123 2.30 1.94 -10.08
N LEU A 124 3.10 1.25 -9.25
CA LEU A 124 3.99 0.21 -9.74
C LEU A 124 3.17 -0.90 -10.40
N TRP A 125 2.11 -1.39 -9.74
CA TRP A 125 1.27 -2.44 -10.30
C TRP A 125 0.52 -1.97 -11.56
N LEU A 126 -0.05 -0.76 -11.55
CA LEU A 126 -0.66 -0.16 -12.73
C LEU A 126 0.32 -0.12 -13.90
N SER A 127 1.58 0.29 -13.67
CA SER A 127 2.62 0.35 -14.70
C SER A 127 2.95 -1.01 -15.34
N ILE A 128 2.67 -2.11 -14.63
CA ILE A 128 2.84 -3.46 -15.14
C ILE A 128 1.60 -3.87 -15.94
N VAL A 129 0.40 -3.65 -15.40
CA VAL A 129 -0.86 -3.99 -16.07
C VAL A 129 -0.95 -3.28 -17.42
N VAL A 130 -0.68 -1.96 -17.48
CA VAL A 130 -0.78 -1.19 -18.74
C VAL A 130 0.20 -1.60 -19.84
N LYS A 131 1.24 -2.40 -19.52
CA LYS A 131 2.21 -2.92 -20.52
C LYS A 131 1.70 -4.14 -21.28
N ILE A 132 0.64 -4.79 -20.81
CA ILE A 132 0.06 -5.95 -21.49
C ILE A 132 -0.61 -5.46 -22.77
N PRO A 133 -0.44 -6.15 -23.92
CA PRO A 133 -1.07 -5.73 -25.18
C PRO A 133 -2.58 -6.02 -25.17
N PHE A 134 -3.37 -5.13 -24.57
CA PHE A 134 -4.82 -5.17 -24.64
C PHE A 134 -5.39 -3.82 -25.04
N HIS A 135 -6.57 -3.83 -25.66
CA HIS A 135 -7.28 -2.62 -26.02
C HIS A 135 -7.96 -2.03 -24.78
N LEU A 136 -7.42 -0.92 -24.26
CA LEU A 136 -8.02 -0.17 -23.13
C LEU A 136 -9.49 0.17 -23.37
N GLN A 137 -9.87 0.42 -24.63
CA GLN A 137 -11.24 0.70 -25.05
C GLN A 137 -12.26 -0.40 -24.67
N ARG A 138 -11.83 -1.64 -24.46
CA ARG A 138 -12.75 -2.73 -24.05
C ARG A 138 -13.32 -2.54 -22.65
N PHE A 139 -12.68 -1.70 -21.85
CA PHE A 139 -13.08 -1.43 -20.48
C PHE A 139 -13.81 -0.07 -20.36
N ASP A 140 -13.89 0.70 -21.45
CA ASP A 140 -14.70 1.90 -21.50
C ASP A 140 -16.18 1.51 -21.51
N THR A 141 -16.87 1.74 -20.39
CA THR A 141 -18.33 1.63 -20.33
C THR A 141 -18.95 2.98 -20.73
N SER A 142 -20.12 2.96 -21.37
CA SER A 142 -20.80 4.18 -21.83
C SER A 142 -21.18 5.16 -20.72
N THR A 143 -21.09 4.73 -19.46
CA THR A 143 -21.48 5.49 -18.26
C THR A 143 -20.28 6.04 -17.48
N SER A 144 -19.07 5.50 -17.71
CA SER A 144 -17.85 5.92 -17.00
C SER A 144 -16.96 6.77 -17.90
N LYS A 145 -16.07 7.55 -17.27
CA LYS A 145 -15.02 8.26 -18.01
C LYS A 145 -14.12 7.24 -18.72
N PRO A 146 -13.58 7.56 -19.90
CA PRO A 146 -12.62 6.69 -20.58
C PRO A 146 -11.45 6.35 -19.64
N ILE A 147 -11.01 5.10 -19.64
CA ILE A 147 -9.94 4.62 -18.75
C ILE A 147 -8.64 5.39 -18.96
N MET A 148 -8.38 5.81 -20.20
CA MET A 148 -7.23 6.66 -20.49
C MET A 148 -7.30 7.98 -19.72
N GLU A 149 -8.47 8.62 -19.65
CA GLU A 149 -8.65 9.87 -18.90
C GLU A 149 -8.51 9.64 -17.41
N ARG A 150 -9.02 8.51 -16.90
CA ARG A 150 -8.86 8.11 -15.49
C ARG A 150 -7.40 7.91 -15.12
N ILE A 151 -6.64 7.19 -15.94
CA ILE A 151 -5.19 6.99 -15.76
C ILE A 151 -4.46 8.34 -15.72
N LEU A 152 -4.81 9.29 -16.59
CA LEU A 152 -4.19 10.62 -16.62
C LEU A 152 -4.52 11.48 -15.40
N ASN A 153 -5.65 11.25 -14.74
CA ASN A 153 -6.05 12.01 -13.55
C ASN A 153 -5.42 11.48 -12.26
N VAL A 154 -4.98 10.21 -12.23
CA VAL A 154 -4.34 9.59 -11.06
C VAL A 154 -2.81 9.61 -11.12
N CYS A 155 -2.22 9.87 -12.29
CA CYS A 155 -0.78 10.07 -12.49
C CYS A 155 -0.39 11.53 -12.32
#